data_AF-A0A366GEX9-F1
#
_entry.id   AF-A0A366GEX9-F1
#
_cell.length_a   1.000
_cell.length_b   1.000
_cell.length_c   1.000
_cell.angle_alpha   90.00
_cell.angle_beta   90.00
_cell.angle_gamma   90.00
#
_symmetry.space_group_name_H-M   'P 1'
#
loop_
_entity.id
_entity.type
_entity.pdbx_description
1 polymer ?
#
loop_
_entity_poly.entity_id
_entity_poly.type
_entity_poly.pdbx_seq_one_letter_code
_entity_poly.pdbx_strand_id
1 'polypeptide(L)'
;MKSNQIQRTVNQTLLSQLRQAFSEEGEITKNVTFSLSDDVIQKIEEISKSNKLLEDKYGVSGLPTTKSDILSNAIETYSNGYFAALNNLELEFDGENLIESGEKNSNTDSPLSADTLIAAGHVGGFNEVFLNNHEWYEVRMASWRLQHLKYLGIYVSAPVSKVTHYAPIESFQVLKNKKYKFKLGEPIRLEQPIELSEYDLVGVRQTLYTTLKHLKKSKHLYQLSDWWRE
;
A
#
# COMPACT_ATOMS: atom_id res chain seq x y z
N MET A 1 11.72 -17.92 49.96
CA MET A 1 11.16 -16.59 49.58
C MET A 1 11.91 -15.88 48.43
N LYS A 2 13.14 -16.25 48.03
CA LYS A 2 13.90 -15.54 46.97
C LYS A 2 13.60 -15.97 45.51
N SER A 3 12.99 -17.14 45.29
CA SER A 3 12.69 -17.62 43.92
C SER A 3 11.52 -16.88 43.25
N ASN A 4 10.51 -16.49 44.03
CA ASN A 4 9.32 -15.79 43.51
C ASN A 4 9.55 -14.31 43.17
N GLN A 5 10.61 -13.68 43.70
CA GLN A 5 11.00 -12.33 43.31
C GLN A 5 11.79 -12.32 41.99
N ILE A 6 12.69 -13.29 41.79
CA ILE A 6 13.49 -13.40 40.55
C ILE A 6 12.59 -13.77 39.36
N GLN A 7 11.61 -14.66 39.53
CA GLN A 7 10.64 -14.97 38.47
C GLN A 7 9.74 -13.77 38.13
N ARG A 8 9.38 -12.91 39.09
CA ARG A 8 8.62 -11.68 38.82
C ARG A 8 9.46 -10.61 38.12
N THR A 9 10.72 -10.44 38.49
CA THR A 9 11.62 -9.45 37.86
C THR A 9 11.97 -9.87 36.43
N VAL A 10 12.29 -11.15 36.19
CA VAL A 10 12.56 -11.64 34.83
C VAL A 10 11.32 -11.54 33.95
N ASN A 11 10.12 -11.80 34.47
CA ASN A 11 8.89 -11.57 33.71
C ASN A 11 8.65 -10.09 33.43
N GLN A 12 8.94 -9.16 34.35
CA GLN A 12 8.74 -7.73 34.09
C GLN A 12 9.82 -7.11 33.18
N THR A 13 11.06 -7.60 33.22
CA THR A 13 12.11 -7.20 32.28
C THR A 13 11.82 -7.76 30.89
N LEU A 14 11.41 -9.04 30.80
CA LEU A 14 10.98 -9.62 29.54
C LEU A 14 9.68 -8.98 29.04
N LEU A 15 8.72 -8.64 29.90
CA LEU A 15 7.49 -7.92 29.52
C LEU A 15 7.73 -6.45 29.19
N SER A 16 8.76 -5.80 29.74
CA SER A 16 9.13 -4.43 29.34
C SER A 16 9.92 -4.44 28.04
N GLN A 17 10.79 -5.43 27.81
CA GLN A 17 11.47 -5.65 26.55
C GLN A 17 10.51 -6.14 25.45
N LEU A 18 9.53 -6.98 25.80
CA LEU A 18 8.44 -7.38 24.91
C LEU A 18 7.43 -6.24 24.74
N ARG A 19 7.21 -5.33 25.69
CA ARG A 19 6.43 -4.10 25.44
C ARG A 19 7.20 -3.06 24.62
N GLN A 20 8.53 -3.08 24.67
CA GLN A 20 9.40 -2.25 23.85
C GLN A 20 9.60 -2.85 22.44
N ALA A 21 9.47 -4.17 22.31
CA ALA A 21 9.47 -4.90 21.04
C ALA A 21 8.07 -4.99 20.42
N PHE A 22 6.99 -5.09 21.23
CA PHE A 22 5.57 -5.07 20.83
C PHE A 22 4.91 -3.71 21.07
N SER A 23 5.69 -2.64 21.25
CA SER A 23 5.24 -1.28 20.89
C SER A 23 5.29 -1.07 19.36
N GLU A 24 5.42 -2.17 18.62
CA GLU A 24 4.99 -2.35 17.23
C GLU A 24 3.47 -2.14 17.11
N GLU A 25 3.06 -0.93 16.73
CA GLU A 25 1.91 -0.65 15.84
C GLU A 25 1.88 0.83 15.36
N GLY A 26 2.91 1.62 15.64
CA GLY A 26 2.99 3.03 15.24
C GLY A 26 3.77 3.21 13.94
N GLU A 27 3.26 4.06 13.04
CA GLU A 27 4.02 4.66 11.93
C GLU A 27 5.48 4.89 12.35
N ILE A 28 6.44 4.53 11.47
CA ILE A 28 7.83 4.95 11.64
C ILE A 28 7.89 6.47 11.49
N THR A 29 7.59 7.18 12.58
CA THR A 29 7.74 8.62 12.69
C THR A 29 9.21 8.89 12.91
N LYS A 30 9.97 8.91 11.82
CA LYS A 30 11.31 9.51 11.88
C LYS A 30 11.10 10.99 12.14
N ASN A 31 11.44 11.43 13.34
CA ASN A 31 11.46 12.85 13.68
C ASN A 31 12.54 13.54 12.83
N VAL A 32 12.11 14.35 11.87
CA VAL A 32 12.99 15.16 11.03
C VAL A 32 13.05 16.56 11.61
N THR A 33 14.23 17.03 12.00
CA THR A 33 14.43 18.42 12.44
C THR A 33 14.90 19.26 11.26
N PHE A 34 14.20 20.34 10.97
CA PHE A 34 14.58 21.32 9.96
C PHE A 34 14.19 22.73 10.44
N SER A 35 14.91 23.73 9.93
CA SER A 35 14.64 25.13 10.24
C SER A 35 13.75 25.73 9.16
N LEU A 36 12.75 26.51 9.59
CA LEU A 36 11.89 27.29 8.72
C LEU A 36 12.19 28.77 8.92
N SER A 37 11.93 29.58 7.89
CA SER A 37 12.00 31.03 8.03
C SER A 37 10.85 31.55 8.90
N ASP A 38 11.08 32.67 9.58
CA ASP A 38 10.08 33.31 10.44
C ASP A 38 8.78 33.63 9.69
N ASP A 39 8.87 34.06 8.42
CA ASP A 39 7.71 34.33 7.56
C ASP A 39 6.84 33.07 7.35
N VAL A 40 7.46 31.91 7.13
CA VAL A 40 6.73 30.64 6.96
C VAL A 40 6.08 30.21 8.28
N ILE A 41 6.78 30.37 9.40
CA ILE A 41 6.24 30.07 10.73
C ILE A 41 5.02 30.93 11.03
N GLN A 42 5.07 32.23 10.71
CA GLN A 42 3.95 33.15 10.89
C GLN A 42 2.74 32.75 10.05
N LYS A 43 2.94 32.39 8.77
CA LYS A 43 1.85 31.93 7.89
C LYS A 43 1.20 30.66 8.42
N ILE A 44 1.98 29.71 8.95
CA ILE A 44 1.44 28.48 9.56
C ILE A 44 0.58 28.81 10.78
N GLU A 45 0.98 29.79 11.61
CA GLU A 45 0.17 30.24 12.73
C GLU A 45 -1.16 30.87 12.30
N GLU A 46 -1.15 31.69 11.25
CA GLU A 46 -2.35 32.32 10.71
C GLU A 46 -3.31 31.26 10.13
N ILE A 47 -2.79 30.25 9.44
CA ILE A 47 -3.56 29.10 8.93
C ILE A 47 -4.18 28.33 10.10
N SER A 48 -3.39 28.01 11.12
CA SER A 48 -3.86 27.31 12.33
C SER A 48 -5.03 28.04 13.01
N LYS A 49 -4.88 29.36 13.23
CA LYS A 49 -5.94 30.20 13.82
C LYS A 49 -7.20 30.25 12.95
N SER A 50 -7.02 30.37 11.63
CA SER A 50 -8.13 30.44 10.68
C SER A 50 -8.90 29.12 10.61
N ASN A 51 -8.20 27.99 10.51
CA ASN A 51 -8.82 26.66 10.47
C ASN A 51 -9.63 26.38 11.74
N LYS A 52 -9.08 26.74 12.90
CA LYS A 52 -9.79 26.62 14.17
C LYS A 52 -11.06 27.47 14.21
N LEU A 53 -10.98 28.72 13.75
CA LEU A 53 -12.16 29.58 13.65
C LEU A 53 -13.22 29.01 12.71
N LEU A 54 -12.80 28.41 11.59
CA LEU A 54 -13.72 27.79 10.62
C LEU A 54 -14.44 26.58 11.22
N GLU A 55 -13.73 25.76 11.98
CA GLU A 55 -14.30 24.64 12.72
C GLU A 55 -15.29 25.13 13.78
N ASP A 56 -14.86 26.07 14.64
CA ASP A 56 -15.66 26.58 15.77
C ASP A 56 -16.91 27.34 15.33
N LYS A 57 -16.82 28.13 14.25
CA LYS A 57 -17.89 29.06 13.84
C LYS A 57 -18.78 28.52 12.74
N TYR A 58 -18.23 27.70 11.84
CA TYR A 58 -18.94 27.23 10.65
C TYR A 58 -19.09 25.71 10.61
N GLY A 59 -18.57 24.98 11.60
CA GLY A 59 -18.71 23.52 11.70
C GLY A 59 -17.94 22.77 10.62
N VAL A 60 -16.92 23.39 10.01
CA VAL A 60 -16.08 22.76 8.99
C VAL A 60 -15.09 21.84 9.69
N SER A 61 -15.32 20.53 9.62
CA SER A 61 -14.47 19.52 10.25
C SER A 61 -13.38 19.00 9.32
N GLY A 62 -12.32 18.44 9.91
CA GLY A 62 -11.22 17.78 9.17
C GLY A 62 -10.10 18.72 8.70
N LEU A 63 -10.11 19.99 9.12
CA LEU A 63 -9.01 20.91 8.86
C LEU A 63 -7.89 20.71 9.90
N PRO A 64 -6.61 20.72 9.49
CA PRO A 64 -5.50 20.66 10.43
C PRO A 64 -5.44 21.98 11.22
N THR A 65 -5.55 21.89 12.54
CA THR A 65 -5.57 23.07 13.43
C THR A 65 -4.27 23.27 14.20
N THR A 66 -3.39 22.26 14.28
CA THR A 66 -2.07 22.39 14.91
C THR A 66 -0.97 22.64 13.88
N LYS A 67 0.12 23.27 14.30
CA LYS A 67 1.29 23.51 13.43
C LYS A 67 1.87 22.20 12.89
N SER A 68 1.91 21.16 13.74
CA SER A 68 2.45 19.85 13.39
C SER A 68 1.61 19.21 12.30
N ASP A 69 0.28 19.23 12.45
CA ASP A 69 -0.63 18.61 11.48
C ASP A 69 -0.61 19.35 10.15
N ILE A 70 -0.53 20.69 10.18
CA ILE A 70 -0.40 21.51 8.97
C ILE A 70 0.89 21.16 8.21
N LEU A 71 2.01 21.02 8.92
CA LEU A 71 3.29 20.65 8.32
C LEU A 71 3.28 19.24 7.74
N SER A 72 2.78 18.26 8.51
CA SER A 72 2.68 16.87 8.04
C SER A 72 1.80 16.79 6.80
N ASN A 73 0.62 17.38 6.87
CA ASN A 73 -0.34 17.37 5.77
C ASN A 73 0.21 18.09 4.53
N ALA A 74 0.91 19.22 4.68
CA ALA A 74 1.54 19.90 3.56
C ALA A 74 2.60 19.02 2.87
N ILE A 75 3.45 18.35 3.64
CA ILE A 75 4.49 17.46 3.13
C ILE A 75 3.86 16.23 2.46
N GLU A 76 2.86 15.61 3.09
CA GLU A 76 2.13 14.48 2.54
C GLU A 76 1.40 14.85 1.26
N THR A 77 0.68 15.97 1.26
CA THR A 77 -0.05 16.47 0.09
C THR A 77 0.90 16.75 -1.07
N TYR A 78 2.03 17.42 -0.80
CA TYR A 78 3.03 17.68 -1.83
C TYR A 78 3.65 16.38 -2.35
N SER A 79 4.04 15.47 -1.46
CA SER A 79 4.67 14.20 -1.82
C SER A 79 3.71 13.33 -2.64
N ASN A 80 2.48 13.17 -2.16
CA ASN A 80 1.45 12.41 -2.85
C ASN A 80 1.09 13.03 -4.19
N GLY A 81 0.95 14.36 -4.24
CA GLY A 81 0.72 15.09 -5.49
C GLY A 81 1.88 14.93 -6.48
N TYR A 82 3.11 14.99 -6.00
CA TYR A 82 4.31 14.80 -6.80
C TYR A 82 4.43 13.37 -7.33
N PHE A 83 4.25 12.35 -6.50
CA PHE A 83 4.28 10.96 -6.93
C PHE A 83 3.09 10.62 -7.84
N ALA A 84 1.90 11.17 -7.58
CA ALA A 84 0.76 11.05 -8.48
C ALA A 84 1.06 11.70 -9.85
N ALA A 85 1.68 12.88 -9.84
CA ALA A 85 2.10 13.56 -11.07
C ALA A 85 3.19 12.77 -11.82
N LEU A 86 4.20 12.23 -11.13
CA LEU A 86 5.22 11.36 -11.73
C LEU A 86 4.61 10.10 -12.35
N ASN A 87 3.69 9.45 -11.63
CA ASN A 87 2.94 8.31 -12.13
C ASN A 87 2.13 8.67 -13.39
N ASN A 88 1.60 9.90 -13.46
CA ASN A 88 0.85 10.40 -14.62
C ASN A 88 1.75 10.89 -15.76
N LEU A 89 2.99 11.30 -15.49
CA LEU A 89 3.95 11.85 -16.46
C LEU A 89 4.86 10.79 -17.09
N GLU A 90 4.74 9.51 -16.69
CA GLU A 90 5.59 8.40 -17.16
C GLU A 90 7.11 8.67 -17.07
N LEU A 91 7.54 9.56 -16.15
CA LEU A 91 8.95 9.89 -15.95
C LEU A 91 9.59 8.88 -14.99
N GLU A 92 10.64 8.21 -15.47
CA GLU A 92 11.44 7.25 -14.71
C GLU A 92 12.24 8.00 -13.63
N PHE A 93 11.94 7.72 -12.35
CA PHE A 93 12.74 8.18 -11.22
C PHE A 93 13.56 7.00 -10.71
N ASP A 94 14.86 6.99 -11.01
CA ASP A 94 15.81 5.98 -10.56
C ASP A 94 16.21 6.24 -9.10
N GLY A 95 15.29 5.92 -8.17
CA GLY A 95 15.47 6.14 -6.74
C GLY A 95 16.49 5.21 -6.07
N GLU A 96 16.99 4.19 -6.79
CA GLU A 96 17.93 3.21 -6.24
C GLU A 96 19.33 3.83 -6.02
N ASN A 97 19.70 4.86 -6.79
CA ASN A 97 20.99 5.54 -6.66
C ASN A 97 21.12 6.53 -5.47
N LEU A 98 20.07 6.73 -4.65
CA LEU A 98 20.12 7.63 -3.48
C LEU A 98 20.00 6.92 -2.12
N ILE A 99 19.62 5.63 -2.08
CA ILE A 99 19.31 4.91 -0.82
C ILE A 99 20.42 3.90 -0.43
N GLU A 100 21.49 3.76 -1.21
CA GLU A 100 22.60 2.83 -0.92
C GLU A 100 23.35 3.07 0.40
N SER A 101 23.03 4.10 1.19
CA SER A 101 23.63 4.33 2.51
C SER A 101 22.77 3.90 3.71
N GLY A 102 21.74 3.07 3.55
CA GLY A 102 20.89 2.61 4.67
C GLY A 102 20.61 1.11 4.66
N GLU A 103 21.11 0.42 5.68
CA GLU A 103 21.01 -1.04 5.87
C GLU A 103 19.59 -1.62 5.68
N LYS A 104 19.54 -2.76 4.98
CA LYS A 104 18.38 -3.64 4.82
C LYS A 104 17.92 -4.15 6.19
N ASN A 105 16.73 -3.74 6.64
CA ASN A 105 15.93 -4.52 7.58
C ASN A 105 14.60 -4.89 6.93
N SER A 106 14.53 -6.16 6.55
CA SER A 106 13.37 -6.86 6.01
C SER A 106 12.35 -7.11 7.12
N ASN A 107 11.27 -6.32 7.15
CA ASN A 107 9.90 -6.69 7.55
C ASN A 107 9.09 -5.42 7.83
N THR A 108 8.77 -4.67 6.78
CA THR A 108 7.77 -3.61 6.84
C THR A 108 6.76 -3.85 5.72
N ASP A 109 5.49 -4.02 6.06
CA ASP A 109 4.35 -4.08 5.13
C ASP A 109 4.09 -2.66 4.53
N SER A 110 5.12 -2.12 3.89
CA SER A 110 5.08 -0.88 3.09
C SER A 110 4.39 -1.17 1.76
N PRO A 111 3.71 -0.21 1.10
CA PRO A 111 3.18 -0.39 -0.27
C PRO A 111 4.16 -0.95 -1.30
N LEU A 112 5.47 -0.89 -1.01
CA LEU A 112 6.57 -1.48 -1.78
C LEU A 112 6.72 -3.02 -1.60
N SER A 113 6.19 -3.62 -0.54
CA SER A 113 6.26 -5.06 -0.25
C SER A 113 5.17 -5.90 -0.94
N ALA A 114 4.30 -5.26 -1.75
CA ALA A 114 3.24 -5.94 -2.48
C ALA A 114 3.84 -6.96 -3.46
N ASP A 115 3.57 -8.25 -3.21
CA ASP A 115 4.05 -9.35 -4.04
C ASP A 115 2.98 -9.89 -5.00
N THR A 116 1.77 -9.35 -4.94
CA THR A 116 0.61 -9.85 -5.68
C THR A 116 -0.07 -8.75 -6.46
N LEU A 117 -0.24 -9.00 -7.76
CA LEU A 117 -0.95 -8.15 -8.69
C LEU A 117 -2.41 -8.61 -8.85
N ILE A 118 -3.37 -7.68 -8.87
CA ILE A 118 -4.74 -7.98 -9.31
C ILE A 118 -5.07 -7.15 -10.54
N ALA A 119 -5.26 -7.84 -11.67
CA ALA A 119 -5.67 -7.23 -12.92
C ALA A 119 -7.18 -7.43 -13.15
N ALA A 120 -7.80 -6.51 -13.88
CA ALA A 120 -9.19 -6.65 -14.31
C ALA A 120 -9.27 -7.40 -15.66
N GLY A 121 -10.20 -8.34 -15.78
CA GLY A 121 -10.42 -9.13 -16.99
C GLY A 121 -11.89 -9.43 -17.23
N HIS A 122 -12.27 -9.62 -18.49
CA HIS A 122 -13.60 -10.14 -18.84
C HIS A 122 -13.60 -11.68 -18.79
N VAL A 123 -14.78 -12.29 -18.70
CA VAL A 123 -14.92 -13.75 -18.54
C VAL A 123 -14.21 -14.55 -19.63
N GLY A 124 -14.29 -14.11 -20.89
CA GLY A 124 -13.61 -14.75 -22.02
C GLY A 124 -12.10 -14.81 -21.82
N GLY A 125 -11.46 -13.65 -21.61
CA GLY A 125 -10.05 -13.56 -21.31
C GLY A 125 -9.65 -14.36 -20.08
N PHE A 126 -10.46 -14.35 -19.02
CA PHE A 126 -10.19 -15.16 -17.83
C PHE A 126 -10.18 -16.66 -18.13
N ASN A 127 -11.15 -17.18 -18.89
CA ASN A 127 -11.20 -18.60 -19.20
C ASN A 127 -10.11 -19.02 -20.20
N GLU A 128 -9.98 -18.30 -21.30
CA GLU A 128 -9.08 -18.70 -22.38
C GLU A 128 -7.61 -18.36 -22.07
N VAL A 129 -7.35 -17.17 -21.55
CA VAL A 129 -5.98 -16.68 -21.37
C VAL A 129 -5.44 -17.08 -20.00
N PHE A 130 -6.19 -16.79 -18.92
CA PHE A 130 -5.70 -17.04 -17.56
C PHE A 130 -5.81 -18.52 -17.17
N LEU A 131 -6.99 -19.14 -17.33
CA LEU A 131 -7.21 -20.53 -16.90
C LEU A 131 -6.62 -21.56 -17.86
N ASN A 132 -6.79 -21.39 -19.18
CA ASN A 132 -6.36 -22.41 -20.15
C ASN A 132 -4.92 -22.20 -20.65
N ASN A 133 -4.55 -20.96 -20.98
CA ASN A 133 -3.24 -20.67 -21.57
C ASN A 133 -2.15 -20.32 -20.54
N HIS A 134 -2.54 -20.11 -19.27
CA HIS A 134 -1.64 -19.68 -18.19
C HIS A 134 -0.84 -18.43 -18.55
N GLU A 135 -1.52 -17.45 -19.14
CA GLU A 135 -0.92 -16.18 -19.53
C GLU A 135 -1.80 -15.01 -19.07
N TRP A 136 -1.20 -13.83 -19.03
CA TRP A 136 -1.96 -12.59 -18.98
C TRP A 136 -1.19 -11.49 -19.69
N TYR A 137 -1.85 -10.67 -20.50
CA TYR A 137 -1.18 -9.67 -21.31
C TYR A 137 -1.80 -8.29 -21.16
N GLU A 138 -1.08 -7.31 -21.70
CA GLU A 138 -1.49 -5.90 -21.74
C GLU A 138 -1.62 -5.19 -20.39
N VAL A 139 -0.93 -5.69 -19.37
CA VAL A 139 -0.87 -5.05 -18.06
C VAL A 139 0.03 -3.82 -18.11
N ARG A 140 -0.46 -2.68 -17.60
CA ARG A 140 0.34 -1.46 -17.43
C ARG A 140 0.76 -1.30 -15.98
N MET A 141 2.05 -1.14 -15.74
CA MET A 141 2.62 -0.93 -14.40
C MET A 141 4.02 -0.33 -14.47
N ALA A 142 4.49 0.22 -13.36
CA ALA A 142 5.87 0.66 -13.23
C ALA A 142 6.84 -0.53 -13.24
N SER A 143 7.95 -0.44 -13.97
CA SER A 143 8.93 -1.53 -14.13
C SER A 143 9.55 -1.99 -12.81
N TRP A 144 9.79 -1.07 -11.88
CA TRP A 144 10.33 -1.39 -10.54
C TRP A 144 9.43 -2.33 -9.74
N ARG A 145 8.12 -2.43 -10.04
CA ARG A 145 7.22 -3.39 -9.38
C ARG A 145 7.55 -4.84 -9.75
N LEU A 146 8.08 -5.07 -10.95
CA LEU A 146 8.30 -6.42 -11.49
C LEU A 146 9.23 -7.26 -10.61
N GLN A 147 10.21 -6.63 -9.95
CA GLN A 147 11.17 -7.34 -9.10
C GLN A 147 10.53 -7.90 -7.82
N HIS A 148 9.37 -7.39 -7.42
CA HIS A 148 8.67 -7.79 -6.20
C HIS A 148 7.46 -8.70 -6.48
N LEU A 149 6.93 -8.68 -7.69
CA LEU A 149 5.74 -9.44 -8.06
C LEU A 149 6.03 -10.93 -8.20
N LYS A 150 5.28 -11.74 -7.45
CA LYS A 150 5.34 -13.19 -7.43
C LYS A 150 4.03 -13.84 -7.86
N TYR A 151 2.90 -13.14 -7.70
CA TYR A 151 1.58 -13.68 -7.98
C TYR A 151 0.73 -12.71 -8.79
N LEU A 152 -0.20 -13.27 -9.56
CA LEU A 152 -1.18 -12.53 -10.35
C LEU A 152 -2.57 -13.13 -10.16
N GLY A 153 -3.54 -12.33 -9.75
CA GLY A 153 -4.95 -12.66 -9.71
C GLY A 153 -5.77 -11.82 -10.68
N ILE A 154 -6.94 -12.33 -11.04
CA ILE A 154 -7.86 -11.65 -11.97
C ILE A 154 -9.17 -11.34 -11.26
N TYR A 155 -9.52 -10.06 -11.20
CA TYR A 155 -10.90 -9.65 -10.98
C TYR A 155 -11.68 -9.85 -12.28
N VAL A 156 -12.63 -10.77 -12.25
CA VAL A 156 -13.47 -11.07 -13.42
C VAL A 156 -14.68 -10.16 -13.41
N SER A 157 -14.91 -9.42 -14.50
CA SER A 157 -16.07 -8.54 -14.66
C SER A 157 -17.39 -9.30 -14.63
N ALA A 158 -18.50 -8.57 -14.71
CA ALA A 158 -19.83 -9.17 -14.85
C ALA A 158 -19.86 -10.22 -15.98
N PRO A 159 -20.60 -11.33 -15.79
CA PRO A 159 -21.48 -11.67 -14.66
C PRO A 159 -20.79 -12.24 -13.41
N VAL A 160 -19.46 -12.41 -13.41
CA VAL A 160 -18.75 -13.08 -12.30
C VAL A 160 -18.53 -12.12 -11.13
N SER A 161 -18.01 -10.92 -11.39
CA SER A 161 -17.83 -9.81 -10.43
C SER A 161 -17.05 -10.16 -9.16
N LYS A 162 -15.97 -10.93 -9.30
CA LYS A 162 -15.14 -11.38 -8.16
C LYS A 162 -13.75 -11.82 -8.59
N VAL A 163 -12.80 -11.82 -7.65
CA VAL A 163 -11.52 -12.55 -7.78
C VAL A 163 -11.75 -13.98 -7.31
N THR A 164 -11.43 -14.95 -8.15
CA THR A 164 -11.65 -16.38 -7.84
C THR A 164 -10.38 -17.21 -7.82
N HIS A 165 -9.37 -16.79 -8.58
CA HIS A 165 -8.13 -17.52 -8.76
C HIS A 165 -6.95 -16.55 -8.77
N TYR A 166 -5.79 -17.06 -8.41
CA TYR A 166 -4.50 -16.42 -8.58
C TYR A 166 -3.50 -17.45 -9.10
N ALA A 167 -2.41 -17.02 -9.72
CA ALA A 167 -1.38 -17.90 -10.23
C ALA A 167 0.01 -17.35 -9.87
N PRO A 168 1.02 -18.21 -9.64
CA PRO A 168 2.40 -17.76 -9.54
C PRO A 168 2.88 -17.22 -10.89
N ILE A 169 3.68 -16.16 -10.86
CA ILE A 169 4.32 -15.60 -12.05
C ILE A 169 5.60 -16.38 -12.32
N GLU A 170 5.72 -16.99 -13.49
CA GLU A 170 6.94 -17.69 -13.90
C GLU A 170 7.93 -16.75 -14.58
N SER A 171 7.42 -15.88 -15.46
CA SER A 171 8.23 -14.91 -16.20
C SER A 171 7.36 -13.80 -16.78
N PHE A 172 8.00 -12.72 -17.22
CA PHE A 172 7.34 -11.62 -17.91
C PHE A 172 8.11 -11.19 -19.15
N GLN A 173 7.41 -10.55 -20.08
CA GLN A 173 7.96 -9.94 -21.29
C GLN A 173 7.40 -8.53 -21.47
N VAL A 174 8.26 -7.60 -21.90
CA VAL A 174 7.85 -6.24 -22.24
C VAL A 174 7.34 -6.21 -23.69
N LEU A 175 6.15 -5.65 -23.89
CA LEU A 175 5.53 -5.41 -25.19
C LEU A 175 5.87 -4.00 -25.70
N LYS A 176 5.67 -3.74 -26.99
CA LYS A 176 6.06 -2.50 -27.70
C LYS A 176 5.55 -1.18 -27.07
N ASN A 177 4.56 -1.22 -26.17
CA ASN A 177 3.92 -0.04 -25.56
C ASN A 177 4.11 0.03 -24.03
N LYS A 178 5.26 -0.42 -23.50
CA LYS A 178 5.52 -0.52 -22.04
C LYS A 178 4.44 -1.32 -21.27
N LYS A 179 3.74 -2.20 -21.99
CA LYS A 179 2.79 -3.16 -21.42
C LYS A 179 3.53 -4.46 -21.15
N TYR A 180 3.07 -5.23 -20.17
CA TYR A 180 3.68 -6.51 -19.82
C TYR A 180 2.78 -7.67 -20.21
N LYS A 181 3.43 -8.74 -20.67
CA LYS A 181 2.86 -10.07 -20.77
C LYS A 181 3.49 -10.93 -19.69
N PHE A 182 2.67 -11.63 -18.92
CA PHE A 182 3.07 -12.58 -17.90
C PHE A 182 2.81 -14.00 -18.39
N LYS A 183 3.79 -14.87 -18.16
CA LYS A 183 3.61 -16.31 -18.18
C LYS A 183 3.38 -16.75 -16.74
N LEU A 184 2.34 -17.53 -16.52
CA LEU A 184 1.86 -17.95 -15.22
C LEU A 184 2.08 -19.45 -15.04
N GLY A 185 2.19 -19.89 -13.80
CA GLY A 185 2.06 -21.30 -13.45
C GLY A 185 0.59 -21.68 -13.31
N GLU A 186 0.34 -22.86 -12.74
CA GLU A 186 -1.00 -23.39 -12.53
C GLU A 186 -1.90 -22.43 -11.74
N PRO A 187 -3.09 -22.08 -12.24
CA PRO A 187 -4.07 -21.28 -11.53
C PRO A 187 -4.58 -21.97 -10.25
N ILE A 188 -4.48 -21.28 -9.13
CA ILE A 188 -4.92 -21.73 -7.82
C ILE A 188 -6.23 -21.03 -7.48
N ARG A 189 -7.27 -21.82 -7.19
CA ARG A 189 -8.56 -21.33 -6.73
C ARG A 189 -8.44 -20.82 -5.29
N LEU A 190 -9.00 -19.64 -5.03
CA LEU A 190 -9.16 -19.13 -3.67
C LEU A 190 -10.22 -19.95 -2.93
N GLU A 191 -9.95 -20.29 -1.68
CA GLU A 191 -10.92 -20.94 -0.79
C GLU A 191 -12.17 -20.07 -0.61
N GLN A 192 -11.95 -18.76 -0.46
CA GLN A 192 -12.98 -17.74 -0.40
C GLN A 192 -12.79 -16.75 -1.56
N PRO A 193 -13.74 -16.67 -2.52
CA PRO A 193 -13.72 -15.64 -3.54
C PRO A 193 -13.86 -14.23 -2.96
N ILE A 194 -13.22 -13.25 -3.61
CA ILE A 194 -13.25 -11.85 -3.19
C ILE A 194 -14.30 -11.12 -4.01
N GLU A 195 -15.37 -10.69 -3.35
CA GLU A 195 -16.56 -10.13 -3.97
C GLU A 195 -16.45 -8.61 -4.15
N LEU A 196 -17.15 -8.11 -5.16
CA LEU A 196 -17.41 -6.68 -5.28
C LEU A 196 -18.44 -6.23 -4.22
N SER A 197 -18.10 -5.22 -3.44
CA SER A 197 -18.94 -4.55 -2.44
C SER A 197 -19.41 -3.18 -2.93
N GLU A 198 -20.43 -2.62 -2.27
CA GLU A 198 -20.93 -1.27 -2.51
C GLU A 198 -19.91 -0.16 -2.21
N TYR A 199 -18.85 -0.46 -1.45
CA TYR A 199 -17.76 0.46 -1.11
C TYR A 199 -16.64 0.47 -2.17
N ASP A 200 -16.72 -0.38 -3.21
CA ASP A 200 -15.71 -0.50 -4.27
C ASP A 200 -15.86 0.57 -5.37
N LEU A 201 -16.08 1.83 -4.97
CA LEU A 201 -16.50 2.94 -5.83
C LEU A 201 -15.50 3.30 -6.96
N VAL A 202 -14.23 2.85 -6.87
CA VAL A 202 -13.13 3.28 -7.75
C VAL A 202 -12.24 2.12 -8.25
N GLY A 203 -12.24 0.95 -7.59
CA GLY A 203 -11.20 -0.07 -7.72
C GLY A 203 -11.32 -1.04 -8.92
N VAL A 204 -12.46 -1.08 -9.60
CA VAL A 204 -12.79 -2.17 -10.55
C VAL A 204 -12.03 -2.10 -11.87
N ARG A 205 -11.54 -0.90 -12.24
CA ARG A 205 -10.85 -0.66 -13.53
C ARG A 205 -9.34 -0.56 -13.41
N GLN A 206 -8.82 -0.49 -12.18
CA GLN A 206 -7.40 -0.28 -11.94
C GLN A 206 -6.71 -1.61 -11.60
N THR A 207 -5.40 -1.64 -11.84
CA THR A 207 -4.54 -2.71 -11.38
C THR A 207 -4.28 -2.50 -9.89
N LEU A 208 -4.65 -3.47 -9.05
CA LEU A 208 -4.43 -3.40 -7.60
C LEU A 208 -3.17 -4.16 -7.22
N TYR A 209 -2.53 -3.73 -6.14
CA TYR A 209 -1.35 -4.38 -5.58
C TYR A 209 -1.65 -4.76 -4.15
N THR A 210 -1.28 -5.98 -3.76
CA THR A 210 -1.51 -6.53 -2.42
C THR A 210 -0.44 -7.58 -2.10
N THR A 211 -0.55 -8.24 -0.94
CA THR A 211 0.26 -9.42 -0.62
C THR A 211 -0.56 -10.70 -0.77
N LEU A 212 0.07 -11.83 -1.02
CA LEU A 212 -0.64 -13.11 -1.10
C LEU A 212 -1.36 -13.44 0.21
N LYS A 213 -0.73 -13.10 1.34
CA LYS A 213 -1.30 -13.24 2.69
C LYS A 213 -2.62 -12.49 2.79
N HIS A 214 -2.65 -11.26 2.31
CA HIS A 214 -3.83 -10.40 2.37
C HIS A 214 -4.92 -10.83 1.39
N LEU A 215 -4.51 -11.22 0.17
CA LEU A 215 -5.42 -11.77 -0.84
C LEU A 215 -6.23 -12.95 -0.28
N LYS A 216 -5.57 -13.87 0.43
CA LYS A 216 -6.22 -15.08 1.00
C LYS A 216 -7.18 -14.78 2.15
N LYS A 217 -7.03 -13.64 2.83
CA LYS A 217 -7.86 -13.24 3.97
C LYS A 217 -9.02 -12.34 3.58
N SER A 218 -8.89 -11.65 2.44
CA SER A 218 -9.84 -10.62 2.02
C SER A 218 -11.15 -11.23 1.54
N LYS A 219 -12.25 -10.55 1.86
CA LYS A 219 -13.60 -10.86 1.38
C LYS A 219 -14.06 -9.90 0.29
N HIS A 220 -13.61 -8.65 0.34
CA HIS A 220 -14.06 -7.57 -0.54
C HIS A 220 -12.89 -6.87 -1.24
N LEU A 221 -13.15 -6.29 -2.42
CA LEU A 221 -12.10 -5.74 -3.28
C LEU A 221 -11.38 -4.53 -2.65
N TYR A 222 -12.09 -3.62 -1.97
CA TYR A 222 -11.49 -2.46 -1.28
C TYR A 222 -10.42 -2.85 -0.26
N GLN A 223 -10.56 -4.02 0.37
CA GLN A 223 -9.59 -4.51 1.34
C GLN A 223 -8.23 -4.74 0.70
N LEU A 224 -8.19 -5.10 -0.59
CA LEU A 224 -6.95 -5.35 -1.33
C LEU A 224 -6.14 -4.08 -1.57
N SER A 225 -6.77 -2.90 -1.53
CA SER A 225 -6.08 -1.61 -1.65
C SER A 225 -5.72 -0.98 -0.32
N ASP A 226 -6.12 -1.55 0.82
CA ASP A 226 -5.82 -1.00 2.15
C ASP A 226 -4.91 -1.91 2.98
N TRP A 227 -4.26 -2.89 2.34
CA TRP A 227 -3.47 -3.93 3.00
C TRP A 227 -2.25 -3.43 3.80
N TRP A 228 -1.77 -2.22 3.54
CA TRP A 228 -0.67 -1.60 4.30
C TRP A 228 -1.15 -0.84 5.55
N ARG A 229 -2.46 -0.82 5.80
CA ARG A 229 -3.08 -0.16 6.96
C ARG A 229 -3.41 -1.13 8.11
N GLU A 230 -3.21 -2.43 7.89
CA GLU A 230 -3.43 -3.52 8.86
C GLU A 230 -2.11 -3.96 9.52
#